data_AF-A0A959XBD9-F1
#
_entry.id   AF-A0A959XBD9-F1
#
_cell.length_a   1.000
_cell.length_b   1.000
_cell.length_c   1.000
_cell.angle_alpha   90.00
_cell.angle_beta   90.00
_cell.angle_gamma   90.00
#
_symmetry.space_group_name_H-M   'P 1'
#
loop_
_entity.id
_entity.type
_entity.pdbx_description
1 polymer ?
#
loop_
_entity_poly.entity_id
_entity_poly.type
_entity_poly.pdbx_seq_one_letter_code
_entity_poly.pdbx_strand_id
1 'polypeptide(L)'
;MTLVSSCAPFGLGEGPQQVLDAFTQSVAKGKVPDALFVGQDAAAYDRVVSGMTADPIVSWADATTKDDRASATLTWHWTVSGSTWVYRSTAKMVKVAGKGESNQWQIEYQPSLVEPSLQAGERLVEQSVQPPRADILGADDAPIVSERPVVRVGLDKTRLPADNPLILARVATKLARTVDIDVNDYVELAKKMGPNAFVPAIVYRKAEVPPEVTALAAQTPAVLTIADQLSLASSKEFAAPLLGSVGAATAELVQNSGGRIAPGDLTGTSGLQLRYDEQLAGTDGTTVLAKSKSGQRVLFSIDPVVGQPLRTTLDPKLQQEADQLLSRVGPPSAMVAIKPSTGALLAVANGPGTDGQNIATYGRYAPGSTFKMVTALALLRAGFEPSSRVHCDESISVDGKEFANYPDYPASALGAITLTEAIAHSCNTAMISAGDKLSKGALAQAAASLGFGVDHDLGFPAYFGEV
;
A
#
# COMPACT_ATOMS: atom_id res chain seq x y z
N MET A 1 -7.84 -38.28 36.79
CA MET A 1 -8.82 -38.74 37.81
C MET A 1 -9.49 -37.48 38.32
N THR A 2 -10.71 -37.12 37.93
CA THR A 2 -11.92 -37.93 37.81
C THR A 2 -12.59 -37.68 36.46
N LEU A 3 -12.89 -38.78 35.75
CA LEU A 3 -13.75 -38.77 34.57
C LEU A 3 -15.19 -38.51 35.00
N VAL A 4 -15.90 -37.61 34.30
CA VAL A 4 -17.35 -37.74 34.14
C VAL A 4 -17.67 -37.64 32.65
N SER A 5 -18.21 -38.74 32.16
CA SER A 5 -18.79 -38.97 30.85
C SER A 5 -20.25 -38.56 30.86
N SER A 6 -20.69 -37.74 29.90
CA SER A 6 -21.81 -38.09 28.98
C SER A 6 -22.11 -36.93 28.01
N CYS A 7 -22.28 -37.27 26.73
CA CYS A 7 -23.11 -36.49 25.83
C CYS A 7 -24.57 -36.63 26.30
N ALA A 8 -25.09 -35.63 26.99
CA ALA A 8 -26.53 -35.43 27.12
C ALA A 8 -26.99 -34.48 25.99
N PRO A 9 -28.18 -34.70 25.38
CA PRO A 9 -28.81 -33.64 24.59
C PRO A 9 -28.97 -32.43 25.51
N PHE A 10 -28.77 -31.21 25.00
CA PHE A 10 -28.95 -29.96 25.75
C PHE A 10 -30.30 -29.96 26.46
N GLY A 11 -30.33 -30.40 27.72
CA GLY A 11 -31.50 -30.32 28.57
C GLY A 11 -31.69 -28.85 28.91
N LEU A 12 -32.75 -28.24 28.41
CA LEU A 12 -33.15 -26.90 28.80
C LEU A 12 -33.38 -26.92 30.31
N GLY A 13 -32.59 -26.15 31.04
CA GLY A 13 -32.51 -26.26 32.49
C GLY A 13 -33.82 -25.97 33.21
N GLU A 14 -34.08 -26.70 34.28
CA GLU A 14 -35.21 -26.46 35.19
C GLU A 14 -35.07 -25.13 35.96
N GLY A 15 -33.85 -24.55 36.01
CA GLY A 15 -33.54 -23.29 36.71
C GLY A 15 -32.79 -22.24 35.86
N PRO A 16 -32.87 -20.94 36.23
CA PRO A 16 -32.29 -19.85 35.45
C PRO A 16 -30.77 -19.91 35.35
N GLN A 17 -30.06 -20.44 36.35
CA GLN A 17 -28.61 -20.62 36.32
C GLN A 17 -28.17 -21.61 35.24
N GLN A 18 -28.91 -22.71 35.05
CA GLN A 18 -28.61 -23.70 34.01
C GLN A 18 -28.76 -23.12 32.60
N VAL A 19 -29.72 -22.20 32.40
CA VAL A 19 -29.90 -21.47 31.14
C VAL A 19 -28.73 -20.51 30.89
N LEU A 20 -28.25 -19.82 31.92
CA LEU A 20 -27.08 -18.95 31.83
C LEU A 20 -25.79 -19.74 31.54
N ASP A 21 -25.60 -20.89 32.18
CA ASP A 21 -24.49 -21.80 31.91
C ASP A 21 -24.52 -22.30 30.46
N ALA A 22 -25.70 -22.73 29.99
CA ALA A 22 -25.88 -23.16 28.61
C ALA A 22 -25.61 -22.01 27.63
N PHE A 23 -26.12 -20.81 27.91
CA PHE A 23 -25.89 -19.62 27.09
C PHE A 23 -24.41 -19.27 26.98
N THR A 24 -23.71 -19.12 28.12
CA THR A 24 -22.29 -18.76 28.14
C THR A 24 -21.41 -19.80 27.45
N GLN A 25 -21.68 -21.10 27.65
CA GLN A 25 -20.98 -22.18 26.95
C GLN A 25 -21.27 -22.18 25.44
N SER A 26 -22.49 -21.87 25.03
CA SER A 26 -22.89 -21.79 23.63
C SER A 26 -22.28 -20.58 22.92
N VAL A 27 -22.20 -19.44 23.60
CA VAL A 27 -21.51 -18.25 23.09
C VAL A 27 -20.02 -18.54 22.86
N ALA A 28 -19.35 -19.18 23.82
CA ALA A 28 -17.94 -19.58 23.68
C ALA A 28 -17.70 -20.62 22.55
N LYS A 29 -18.76 -21.28 22.06
CA LYS A 29 -18.72 -22.21 20.91
C LYS A 29 -19.14 -21.54 19.59
N GLY A 30 -19.42 -20.23 19.61
CA GLY A 30 -19.85 -19.47 18.43
C GLY A 30 -21.26 -19.80 17.93
N LYS A 31 -22.07 -20.54 18.71
CA LYS A 31 -23.42 -20.94 18.29
C LYS A 31 -24.38 -21.05 19.46
N VAL A 32 -25.35 -20.15 19.47
CA VAL A 32 -26.41 -20.10 20.50
C VAL A 32 -27.67 -20.81 20.00
N PRO A 33 -28.18 -21.84 20.72
CA PRO A 33 -29.42 -22.52 20.34
C PRO A 33 -30.66 -21.62 20.52
N ASP A 34 -31.59 -21.68 19.56
CA ASP A 34 -32.89 -20.98 19.62
C ASP A 34 -33.67 -21.27 20.90
N ALA A 35 -33.55 -22.49 21.40
CA ALA A 35 -34.30 -22.95 22.57
C ALA A 35 -33.95 -22.18 23.86
N LEU A 36 -32.81 -21.48 23.90
CA LEU A 36 -32.42 -20.62 25.02
C LEU A 36 -33.18 -19.29 25.07
N PHE A 37 -33.78 -18.88 23.95
CA PHE A 37 -34.47 -17.59 23.84
C PHE A 37 -35.97 -17.76 23.80
N VAL A 38 -36.67 -16.82 24.45
CA VAL A 38 -38.11 -16.64 24.26
C VAL A 38 -38.35 -16.35 22.77
N GLY A 39 -39.26 -17.08 22.14
CA GLY A 39 -39.62 -16.84 20.74
C GLY A 39 -38.63 -17.38 19.69
N GLN A 40 -37.58 -18.10 20.08
CA GLN A 40 -36.57 -18.68 19.17
C GLN A 40 -35.75 -17.62 18.40
N ASP A 41 -35.26 -16.63 19.12
CA ASP A 41 -34.58 -15.46 18.56
C ASP A 41 -33.04 -15.60 18.42
N ALA A 42 -32.46 -16.81 18.28
CA ALA A 42 -30.99 -16.92 18.15
C ALA A 42 -30.48 -16.26 16.86
N ALA A 43 -31.26 -16.28 15.79
CA ALA A 43 -30.93 -15.54 14.57
C ALA A 43 -30.84 -14.02 14.81
N ALA A 44 -31.56 -13.48 15.81
CA ALA A 44 -31.46 -12.07 16.17
C ALA A 44 -30.18 -11.77 16.96
N TYR A 45 -29.74 -12.70 17.81
CA TYR A 45 -28.42 -12.67 18.45
C TYR A 45 -27.30 -12.73 17.40
N ASP A 46 -27.34 -13.72 16.51
CA ASP A 46 -26.29 -13.92 15.49
C ASP A 46 -26.11 -12.67 14.63
N ARG A 47 -27.22 -12.01 14.23
CA ARG A 47 -27.16 -10.74 13.47
C ARG A 47 -26.49 -9.59 14.22
N VAL A 48 -26.57 -9.56 15.55
CA VAL A 48 -25.96 -8.50 16.36
C VAL A 48 -24.44 -8.70 16.45
N VAL A 49 -23.97 -9.94 16.55
CA VAL A 49 -22.54 -10.23 16.72
C VAL A 49 -21.80 -10.52 15.42
N SER A 50 -22.52 -10.73 14.29
CA SER A 50 -21.94 -11.17 13.02
C SER A 50 -20.87 -10.24 12.42
N GLY A 51 -20.74 -9.01 12.92
CA GLY A 51 -19.74 -8.04 12.46
C GLY A 51 -18.45 -8.05 13.27
N MET A 52 -18.33 -8.92 14.28
CA MET A 52 -17.12 -9.11 15.07
C MET A 52 -16.24 -10.20 14.44
N THR A 53 -14.92 -10.09 14.61
CA THR A 53 -13.97 -11.06 14.04
C THR A 53 -13.68 -12.26 14.95
N ALA A 54 -13.99 -12.15 16.24
CA ALA A 54 -13.78 -13.19 17.24
C ALA A 54 -15.02 -13.40 18.11
N ASP A 55 -15.23 -14.64 18.56
CA ASP A 55 -16.27 -14.96 19.54
C ASP A 55 -15.88 -14.46 20.94
N PRO A 56 -16.84 -13.97 21.74
CA PRO A 56 -16.55 -13.49 23.09
C PRO A 56 -16.51 -14.64 24.10
N ILE A 57 -15.83 -14.39 25.21
CA ILE A 57 -15.96 -15.19 26.43
C ILE A 57 -16.94 -14.47 27.35
N VAL A 58 -17.96 -15.18 27.82
CA VAL A 58 -19.00 -14.61 28.70
C VAL A 58 -19.05 -15.38 30.01
N SER A 59 -19.16 -14.66 31.10
CA SER A 59 -19.42 -15.21 32.45
C SER A 59 -20.62 -14.52 33.06
N TRP A 60 -21.26 -15.14 34.06
CA TRP A 60 -22.41 -14.55 34.75
C TRP A 60 -22.22 -14.54 36.26
N ALA A 61 -22.85 -13.56 36.92
CA ALA A 61 -22.89 -13.40 38.37
C ALA A 61 -24.24 -12.79 38.80
N ASP A 62 -24.47 -12.71 40.11
CA ASP A 62 -25.59 -11.98 40.71
C ASP A 62 -26.98 -12.41 40.19
N ALA A 63 -27.15 -13.71 39.94
CA ALA A 63 -28.43 -14.26 39.50
C ALA A 63 -29.48 -14.16 40.62
N THR A 64 -30.55 -13.41 40.36
CA THR A 64 -31.70 -13.26 41.24
C THR A 64 -32.94 -13.83 40.58
N THR A 65 -33.81 -14.45 41.36
CA THR A 65 -35.08 -15.02 40.88
C THR A 65 -36.21 -14.53 41.76
N LYS A 66 -37.27 -14.03 41.13
CA LYS A 66 -38.49 -13.60 41.78
C LYS A 66 -39.68 -14.09 40.95
N ASP A 67 -40.46 -14.99 41.52
CA ASP A 67 -41.59 -15.64 40.87
C ASP A 67 -41.16 -16.28 39.53
N ASP A 68 -41.79 -15.88 38.43
CA ASP A 68 -41.51 -16.37 37.07
C ASP A 68 -40.50 -15.50 36.30
N ARG A 69 -39.77 -14.62 36.98
CA ARG A 69 -38.72 -13.78 36.38
C ARG A 69 -37.37 -13.95 37.09
N ALA A 70 -36.30 -13.88 36.32
CA ALA A 70 -34.94 -13.88 36.83
C ALA A 70 -34.07 -12.86 36.09
N SER A 71 -33.02 -12.40 36.75
CA SER A 71 -32.05 -11.47 36.18
C SER A 71 -30.66 -11.85 36.64
N ALA A 72 -29.66 -11.72 35.77
CA ALA A 72 -28.26 -11.92 36.10
C ALA A 72 -27.37 -10.89 35.39
N THR A 73 -26.23 -10.60 35.98
CA THR A 73 -25.19 -9.76 35.34
C THR A 73 -24.30 -10.64 34.50
N LEU A 74 -24.15 -10.30 33.22
CA LEU A 74 -23.18 -10.92 32.32
C LEU A 74 -21.93 -10.04 32.25
N THR A 75 -20.75 -10.66 32.24
CA THR A 75 -19.49 -10.00 31.92
C THR A 75 -18.97 -10.55 30.60
N TRP A 76 -18.78 -9.66 29.63
CA TRP A 76 -18.34 -9.98 28.26
C TRP A 76 -16.87 -9.62 28.09
N HIS A 77 -16.09 -10.54 27.54
CA HIS A 77 -14.71 -10.33 27.13
C HIS A 77 -14.58 -10.60 25.63
N TRP A 78 -14.39 -9.55 24.85
CA TRP A 78 -14.10 -9.64 23.43
C TRP A 78 -12.60 -9.51 23.20
N THR A 79 -12.06 -10.31 22.29
CA THR A 79 -10.71 -10.09 21.76
C THR A 79 -10.86 -9.23 20.50
N VAL A 80 -10.27 -8.03 20.50
CA VAL A 80 -10.30 -7.05 19.40
C VAL A 80 -8.85 -6.68 19.10
N SER A 81 -8.34 -7.07 17.93
CA SER A 81 -6.94 -6.84 17.51
C SER A 81 -5.90 -7.14 18.60
N GLY A 82 -6.04 -8.29 19.27
CA GLY A 82 -5.15 -8.75 20.34
C GLY A 82 -5.33 -8.06 21.71
N SER A 83 -6.18 -7.04 21.81
CA SER A 83 -6.59 -6.41 23.06
C SER A 83 -7.94 -6.93 23.56
N THR A 84 -8.23 -6.75 24.84
CA THR A 84 -9.50 -7.19 25.43
C THR A 84 -10.46 -6.03 25.66
N TRP A 85 -11.65 -6.09 25.06
CA TRP A 85 -12.77 -5.19 25.38
C TRP A 85 -13.70 -5.87 26.39
N VAL A 86 -13.80 -5.26 27.59
CA VAL A 86 -14.55 -5.82 28.72
C VAL A 86 -15.67 -4.89 29.15
N TYR A 87 -16.87 -5.42 29.31
CA TYR A 87 -18.02 -4.70 29.85
C TYR A 87 -19.04 -5.66 30.47
N ARG A 88 -20.07 -5.10 31.11
CA ARG A 88 -21.15 -5.88 31.74
C ARG A 88 -22.49 -5.57 31.12
N SER A 89 -23.34 -6.57 30.98
CA SER A 89 -24.75 -6.45 30.56
C SER A 89 -25.68 -7.19 31.52
N THR A 90 -26.99 -7.17 31.24
CA THR A 90 -27.99 -7.83 32.07
C THR A 90 -28.77 -8.85 31.24
N ALA A 91 -28.77 -10.10 31.67
CA ALA A 91 -29.65 -11.13 31.15
C ALA A 91 -30.96 -11.12 31.92
N LYS A 92 -32.08 -10.92 31.22
CA LYS A 92 -33.43 -11.08 31.76
C LYS A 92 -33.99 -12.41 31.28
N MET A 93 -34.62 -13.15 32.19
CA MET A 93 -35.19 -14.45 31.90
C MET A 93 -36.61 -14.53 32.42
N VAL A 94 -37.44 -15.30 31.73
CA VAL A 94 -38.80 -15.59 32.11
C VAL A 94 -39.06 -17.08 32.06
N LYS A 95 -39.93 -17.55 32.94
CA LYS A 95 -40.39 -18.93 32.97
C LYS A 95 -41.53 -19.09 31.96
N VAL A 96 -41.35 -19.96 30.97
CA VAL A 96 -42.30 -20.21 29.88
C VAL A 96 -42.91 -21.61 30.05
N ALA A 97 -44.21 -21.74 29.78
CA ALA A 97 -44.89 -23.03 29.80
C ALA A 97 -44.38 -23.93 28.67
N GLY A 98 -43.86 -25.11 29.02
CA GLY A 98 -43.39 -26.10 28.06
C GLY A 98 -44.55 -26.69 27.26
N LYS A 99 -44.32 -27.07 25.99
CA LYS A 99 -45.28 -27.83 25.17
C LYS A 99 -45.37 -29.29 25.65
N GLY A 100 -45.94 -29.52 26.83
CA GLY A 100 -46.15 -30.86 27.42
C GLY A 100 -45.08 -31.33 28.42
N GLU A 101 -44.10 -30.50 28.77
CA GLU A 101 -43.08 -30.74 29.79
C GLU A 101 -43.10 -29.63 30.87
N SER A 102 -42.39 -29.85 31.98
CA SER A 102 -42.19 -28.88 33.05
C SER A 102 -41.79 -27.50 32.52
N ASN A 103 -42.34 -26.43 33.10
CA ASN A 103 -42.02 -25.04 32.77
C ASN A 103 -40.49 -24.81 32.66
N GLN A 104 -40.04 -24.13 31.61
CA GLN A 104 -38.62 -23.91 31.33
C GLN A 104 -38.26 -22.43 31.37
N TRP A 105 -37.05 -22.12 31.82
CA TRP A 105 -36.52 -20.78 31.79
C TRP A 105 -35.95 -20.45 30.41
N GLN A 106 -36.19 -19.24 29.93
CA GLN A 106 -35.65 -18.74 28.67
C GLN A 106 -35.21 -17.29 28.83
N ILE A 107 -34.21 -16.88 28.06
CA ILE A 107 -33.71 -15.50 28.01
C ILE A 107 -34.64 -14.64 27.14
N GLU A 108 -35.06 -13.50 27.66
CA GLU A 108 -35.77 -12.46 26.92
C GLU A 108 -34.74 -11.68 26.08
N TYR A 109 -34.56 -12.06 24.80
CA TYR A 109 -33.55 -11.45 23.94
C TYR A 109 -33.86 -9.98 23.63
N GLN A 110 -32.85 -9.13 23.85
CA GLN A 110 -32.78 -7.75 23.34
C GLN A 110 -31.31 -7.46 22.98
N PRO A 111 -31.01 -6.53 22.05
CA PRO A 111 -29.62 -6.18 21.73
C PRO A 111 -28.79 -5.76 22.96
N SER A 112 -29.45 -5.15 23.95
CA SER A 112 -28.84 -4.77 25.24
C SER A 112 -28.36 -5.96 26.10
N LEU A 113 -28.77 -7.18 25.78
CA LEU A 113 -28.19 -8.41 26.32
C LEU A 113 -26.72 -8.53 25.90
N VAL A 114 -26.41 -8.20 24.65
CA VAL A 114 -25.07 -8.30 24.08
C VAL A 114 -24.22 -7.15 24.57
N GLU A 115 -24.61 -5.90 24.30
CA GLU A 115 -23.92 -4.70 24.79
C GLU A 115 -24.97 -3.69 25.31
N PRO A 116 -24.85 -3.18 26.55
CA PRO A 116 -25.91 -2.43 27.24
C PRO A 116 -26.53 -1.26 26.49
N SER A 117 -25.73 -0.57 25.67
CA SER A 117 -26.19 0.62 24.95
C SER A 117 -26.84 0.30 23.60
N LEU A 118 -26.76 -0.95 23.12
CA LEU A 118 -27.34 -1.36 21.85
C LEU A 118 -28.86 -1.19 21.83
N GLN A 119 -29.33 -0.57 20.74
CA GLN A 119 -30.73 -0.35 20.44
C GLN A 119 -31.26 -1.36 19.43
N ALA A 120 -32.58 -1.44 19.29
CA ALA A 120 -33.22 -2.27 18.29
C ALA A 120 -32.74 -1.90 16.87
N GLY A 121 -32.21 -2.88 16.13
CA GLY A 121 -31.69 -2.69 14.78
C GLY A 121 -30.22 -2.27 14.70
N GLU A 122 -29.55 -2.05 15.83
CA GLU A 122 -28.09 -1.95 15.88
C GLU A 122 -27.44 -3.32 15.92
N ARG A 123 -26.22 -3.41 15.36
CA ARG A 123 -25.33 -4.58 15.47
C ARG A 123 -23.90 -4.12 15.73
N LEU A 124 -23.10 -4.99 16.32
CA LEU A 124 -21.66 -4.80 16.46
C LEU A 124 -20.97 -4.94 15.11
N VAL A 125 -20.06 -4.03 14.81
CA VAL A 125 -19.18 -4.07 13.63
C VAL A 125 -17.79 -3.68 14.07
N GLU A 126 -16.85 -4.59 13.88
CA GLU A 126 -15.42 -4.32 14.01
C GLU A 126 -14.89 -3.73 12.69
N GLN A 127 -14.16 -2.62 12.79
CA GLN A 127 -13.62 -1.89 11.65
C GLN A 127 -12.17 -1.48 11.90
N SER A 128 -11.28 -1.77 10.93
CA SER A 128 -9.90 -1.27 10.93
C SER A 128 -9.86 0.23 10.63
N VAL A 129 -8.92 0.94 11.27
CA VAL A 129 -8.68 2.37 11.07
C VAL A 129 -7.20 2.59 10.78
N GLN A 130 -6.87 2.86 9.52
CA GLN A 130 -5.49 3.17 9.13
C GLN A 130 -5.09 4.56 9.65
N PRO A 131 -3.89 4.72 10.26
CA PRO A 131 -3.36 6.05 10.56
C PRO A 131 -2.99 6.80 9.26
N PRO A 132 -2.78 8.13 9.33
CA PRO A 132 -2.09 8.85 8.28
C PRO A 132 -0.74 8.22 7.98
N ARG A 133 -0.45 8.01 6.70
CA ARG A 133 0.83 7.46 6.25
C ARG A 133 1.94 8.48 6.52
N ALA A 134 3.07 8.03 7.06
CA ALA A 134 4.21 8.87 7.35
C ALA A 134 4.86 9.44 6.08
N ASP A 135 5.56 10.56 6.27
CA ASP A 135 6.20 11.30 5.18
C ASP A 135 7.48 10.60 4.68
N ILE A 136 7.82 10.85 3.42
CA ILE A 136 9.19 10.65 2.91
C ILE A 136 9.87 12.01 2.89
N LEU A 137 11.01 12.10 3.56
CA LEU A 137 11.78 13.32 3.78
C LEU A 137 13.06 13.29 2.94
N GLY A 138 13.47 14.46 2.44
CA GLY A 138 14.74 14.72 1.78
C GLY A 138 15.83 15.15 2.76
N ALA A 139 16.88 15.73 2.19
CA ALA A 139 17.92 16.43 2.94
C ALA A 139 17.31 17.50 3.85
N ASP A 140 17.90 17.66 5.04
CA ASP A 140 17.47 18.60 6.08
C ASP A 140 15.98 18.46 6.50
N ASP A 141 15.44 17.24 6.42
CA ASP A 141 14.04 16.92 6.75
C ASP A 141 12.98 17.63 5.91
N ALA A 142 13.36 18.09 4.72
CA ALA A 142 12.42 18.71 3.80
C ALA A 142 11.40 17.67 3.29
N PRO A 143 10.08 17.93 3.38
CA PRO A 143 9.07 16.95 2.97
C PRO A 143 9.07 16.77 1.45
N ILE A 144 9.23 15.53 1.01
CA ILE A 144 9.16 15.13 -0.41
C ILE A 144 7.79 14.53 -0.71
N VAL A 145 7.40 13.50 0.03
CA VAL A 145 6.08 12.89 -0.02
C VAL A 145 5.37 13.17 1.28
N SER A 146 4.17 13.73 1.20
CA SER A 146 3.32 14.03 2.35
C SER A 146 1.85 13.88 1.98
N GLU A 147 0.94 13.91 2.95
CA GLU A 147 -0.49 13.98 2.66
C GLU A 147 -0.84 15.25 1.87
N ARG A 148 -1.55 15.06 0.75
CA ARG A 148 -1.98 16.13 -0.14
C ARG A 148 -3.42 15.93 -0.59
N PRO A 149 -4.18 17.03 -0.77
CA PRO A 149 -5.58 16.94 -1.13
C PRO A 149 -5.77 16.42 -2.55
N VAL A 150 -6.64 15.45 -2.68
CA VAL A 150 -7.09 14.86 -3.93
C VAL A 150 -8.61 14.91 -4.05
N VAL A 151 -9.10 14.65 -5.25
CA VAL A 151 -10.52 14.51 -5.54
C VAL A 151 -10.72 13.17 -6.22
N ARG A 152 -11.47 12.27 -5.58
CA ARG A 152 -11.93 11.01 -6.17
C ARG A 152 -13.15 11.28 -7.01
N VAL A 153 -13.07 10.89 -8.27
CA VAL A 153 -14.18 11.00 -9.21
C VAL A 153 -14.74 9.61 -9.45
N GLY A 154 -16.05 9.47 -9.40
CA GLY A 154 -16.69 8.18 -9.64
C GLY A 154 -18.20 8.26 -9.75
N LEU A 155 -18.82 7.09 -9.89
CA LEU A 155 -20.25 6.92 -10.02
C LEU A 155 -20.85 6.33 -8.74
N ASP A 156 -21.76 7.05 -8.10
CA ASP A 156 -22.55 6.55 -6.97
C ASP A 156 -23.84 5.90 -7.49
N LYS A 157 -23.90 4.57 -7.41
CA LYS A 157 -25.04 3.80 -7.92
C LYS A 157 -26.34 4.08 -7.15
N THR A 158 -26.26 4.54 -5.89
CA THR A 158 -27.44 4.87 -5.08
C THR A 158 -28.17 6.13 -5.56
N ARG A 159 -27.49 6.98 -6.35
CA ARG A 159 -28.03 8.23 -6.90
C ARG A 159 -28.52 8.09 -8.33
N LEU A 160 -28.52 6.89 -8.88
CA LEU A 160 -29.12 6.64 -10.19
C LEU A 160 -30.65 6.75 -10.07
N PRO A 161 -31.33 7.41 -11.03
CA PRO A 161 -32.77 7.65 -10.96
C PRO A 161 -33.62 6.38 -11.06
N ALA A 162 -33.05 5.27 -11.54
CA ALA A 162 -33.65 3.95 -11.53
C ALA A 162 -32.55 2.89 -11.55
N ASP A 163 -32.81 1.70 -10.99
CA ASP A 163 -31.98 0.51 -11.17
C ASP A 163 -32.16 -0.02 -12.60
N ASN A 164 -31.59 0.72 -13.55
CA ASN A 164 -31.70 0.45 -14.98
C ASN A 164 -30.30 0.32 -15.59
N PRO A 165 -29.92 -0.88 -16.08
CA PRO A 165 -28.61 -1.12 -16.69
C PRO A 165 -28.26 -0.19 -17.85
N LEU A 166 -29.23 0.31 -18.62
CA LEU A 166 -29.00 1.26 -19.71
C LEU A 166 -28.63 2.65 -19.19
N ILE A 167 -29.25 3.10 -18.10
CA ILE A 167 -28.92 4.38 -17.46
C ILE A 167 -27.52 4.29 -16.86
N LEU A 168 -27.22 3.20 -16.14
CA LEU A 168 -25.88 2.92 -15.60
C LEU A 168 -24.83 3.00 -16.71
N ALA A 169 -25.02 2.25 -17.80
CA ALA A 169 -24.07 2.21 -18.91
C ALA A 169 -23.88 3.59 -19.56
N ARG A 170 -24.96 4.36 -19.74
CA ARG A 170 -24.89 5.73 -20.31
C ARG A 170 -24.11 6.70 -19.42
N VAL A 171 -24.37 6.70 -18.11
CA VAL A 171 -23.65 7.58 -17.18
C VAL A 171 -22.19 7.16 -17.06
N ALA A 172 -21.92 5.86 -16.91
CA ALA A 172 -20.57 5.32 -16.84
C ALA A 172 -19.77 5.63 -18.12
N THR A 173 -20.38 5.46 -19.31
CA THR A 173 -19.76 5.85 -20.60
C THR A 173 -19.43 7.33 -20.66
N LYS A 174 -20.37 8.20 -20.23
CA LYS A 174 -20.14 9.65 -20.24
C LYS A 174 -18.99 10.03 -19.32
N LEU A 175 -18.96 9.48 -18.10
CA LEU A 175 -17.88 9.71 -17.15
C LEU A 175 -16.54 9.21 -17.69
N ALA A 176 -16.47 7.97 -18.17
CA ALA A 176 -15.23 7.38 -18.67
C ALA A 176 -14.61 8.19 -19.81
N ARG A 177 -15.43 8.67 -20.76
CA ARG A 177 -14.98 9.57 -21.83
C ARG A 177 -14.51 10.93 -21.32
N THR A 178 -15.15 11.47 -20.29
CA THR A 178 -14.77 12.77 -19.71
C THR A 178 -13.43 12.70 -18.98
N VAL A 179 -13.11 11.57 -18.35
CA VAL A 179 -11.85 11.39 -17.60
C VAL A 179 -10.78 10.63 -18.39
N ASP A 180 -11.04 10.33 -19.66
CA ASP A 180 -10.15 9.61 -20.58
C ASP A 180 -9.65 8.25 -20.06
N ILE A 181 -10.59 7.42 -19.60
CA ILE A 181 -10.33 6.01 -19.25
C ILE A 181 -11.06 5.06 -20.20
N ASP A 182 -10.66 3.78 -20.21
CA ASP A 182 -11.33 2.79 -21.04
C ASP A 182 -12.82 2.67 -20.68
N VAL A 183 -13.65 2.95 -21.69
CA VAL A 183 -15.10 3.01 -21.54
C VAL A 183 -15.68 1.64 -21.26
N ASN A 184 -15.18 0.60 -21.93
CA ASN A 184 -15.75 -0.75 -21.81
C ASN A 184 -15.43 -1.31 -20.43
N ASP A 185 -14.17 -1.21 -20.00
CA ASP A 185 -13.72 -1.70 -18.70
C ASP A 185 -14.46 -1.01 -17.56
N TYR A 186 -14.62 0.32 -17.64
CA TYR A 186 -15.32 1.07 -16.59
C TYR A 186 -16.82 0.74 -16.52
N VAL A 187 -17.47 0.56 -17.67
CA VAL A 187 -18.89 0.14 -17.72
C VAL A 187 -19.07 -1.27 -17.15
N GLU A 188 -18.18 -2.21 -17.48
CA GLU A 188 -18.24 -3.57 -16.94
C GLU A 188 -17.94 -3.60 -15.43
N LEU A 189 -16.99 -2.79 -14.96
CA LEU A 189 -16.75 -2.60 -13.52
C LEU A 189 -18.02 -2.11 -12.82
N ALA A 190 -18.67 -1.08 -13.37
CA ALA A 190 -19.88 -0.50 -12.79
C ALA A 190 -21.06 -1.51 -12.72
N LYS A 191 -21.18 -2.38 -13.73
CA LYS A 191 -22.17 -3.48 -13.73
C LYS A 191 -21.86 -4.55 -12.68
N LYS A 192 -20.58 -4.90 -12.51
CA LYS A 192 -20.13 -5.94 -11.58
C LYS A 192 -20.30 -5.55 -10.11
N MET A 193 -20.12 -4.28 -9.78
CA MET A 193 -20.26 -3.81 -8.39
C MET A 193 -21.72 -3.82 -7.91
N GLY A 194 -21.95 -3.98 -6.60
CA GLY A 194 -23.29 -4.04 -6.02
C GLY A 194 -24.13 -2.75 -6.21
N PRO A 195 -25.46 -2.80 -5.95
CA PRO A 195 -26.36 -1.67 -6.21
C PRO A 195 -26.08 -0.42 -5.34
N ASN A 196 -25.43 -0.59 -4.18
CA ASN A 196 -25.07 0.50 -3.26
C ASN A 196 -23.60 0.95 -3.39
N ALA A 197 -22.91 0.54 -4.45
CA ALA A 197 -21.49 0.81 -4.60
C ALA A 197 -21.22 2.23 -5.16
N PHE A 198 -20.16 2.84 -4.66
CA PHE A 198 -19.44 3.88 -5.37
C PHE A 198 -18.40 3.21 -6.29
N VAL A 199 -18.49 3.49 -7.58
CA VAL A 199 -17.58 2.96 -8.62
C VAL A 199 -16.51 4.03 -8.87
N PRO A 200 -15.26 3.86 -8.40
CA PRO A 200 -14.21 4.85 -8.60
C PRO A 200 -13.72 4.85 -10.06
N ALA A 201 -13.64 6.02 -10.68
CA ALA A 201 -13.13 6.19 -12.04
C ALA A 201 -11.65 6.62 -12.04
N ILE A 202 -11.34 7.72 -11.35
CA ILE A 202 -10.00 8.30 -11.31
C ILE A 202 -9.82 9.16 -10.06
N VAL A 203 -8.58 9.40 -9.68
CA VAL A 203 -8.22 10.33 -8.61
C VAL A 203 -7.35 11.45 -9.19
N TYR A 204 -7.79 12.70 -8.99
CA TYR A 204 -7.01 13.88 -9.38
C TYR A 204 -6.39 14.52 -8.14
N ARG A 205 -5.19 15.09 -8.29
CA ARG A 205 -4.74 16.12 -7.34
C ARG A 205 -5.77 17.26 -7.35
N LYS A 206 -6.11 17.82 -6.19
CA LYS A 206 -7.19 18.83 -6.10
C LYS A 206 -6.99 20.03 -7.04
N ALA A 207 -5.74 20.44 -7.25
CA ALA A 207 -5.40 21.55 -8.14
C ALA A 207 -5.49 21.21 -9.64
N GLU A 208 -5.63 19.94 -10.01
CA GLU A 208 -5.57 19.43 -11.38
C GLU A 208 -6.91 18.87 -11.86
N VAL A 209 -8.00 19.06 -11.09
CA VAL A 209 -9.33 18.58 -11.48
C VAL A 209 -9.78 19.31 -12.76
N PRO A 210 -10.03 18.60 -13.88
CA PRO A 210 -10.43 19.26 -15.11
C PRO A 210 -11.82 19.94 -14.96
N PRO A 211 -12.03 21.14 -15.55
CA PRO A 211 -13.32 21.84 -15.47
C PRO A 211 -14.52 20.99 -15.96
N GLU A 212 -14.31 20.16 -16.98
CA GLU A 212 -15.29 19.25 -17.55
C GLU A 212 -15.79 18.20 -16.54
N VAL A 213 -14.94 17.74 -15.62
CA VAL A 213 -15.32 16.82 -14.54
C VAL A 213 -16.27 17.51 -13.57
N THR A 214 -15.95 18.75 -13.20
CA THR A 214 -16.80 19.54 -12.28
C THR A 214 -18.15 19.85 -12.93
N ALA A 215 -18.15 20.22 -14.21
CA ALA A 215 -19.37 20.46 -14.98
C ALA A 215 -20.23 19.18 -15.09
N LEU A 216 -19.60 18.02 -15.33
CA LEU A 216 -20.29 16.75 -15.40
C LEU A 216 -20.99 16.38 -14.08
N ALA A 217 -20.27 16.50 -12.96
CA ALA A 217 -20.80 16.20 -11.63
C ALA A 217 -21.99 17.12 -11.28
N ALA A 218 -21.92 18.41 -11.64
CA ALA A 218 -23.03 19.34 -11.42
C ALA A 218 -24.29 18.99 -12.25
N GLN A 219 -24.12 18.45 -13.46
CA GLN A 219 -25.23 18.10 -14.35
C GLN A 219 -25.77 16.68 -14.13
N THR A 220 -25.00 15.82 -13.47
CA THR A 220 -25.29 14.39 -13.36
C THR A 220 -25.17 13.95 -11.90
N PRO A 221 -26.27 13.94 -11.12
CA PRO A 221 -26.24 13.69 -9.67
C PRO A 221 -25.57 12.37 -9.22
N ALA A 222 -25.51 11.37 -10.12
CA ALA A 222 -24.84 10.10 -9.88
C ALA A 222 -23.31 10.15 -10.06
N VAL A 223 -22.75 11.20 -10.65
CA VAL A 223 -21.31 11.43 -10.75
C VAL A 223 -20.89 12.28 -9.55
N LEU A 224 -20.02 11.74 -8.70
CA LEU A 224 -19.54 12.43 -7.51
C LEU A 224 -18.07 12.78 -7.62
N THR A 225 -17.74 13.93 -7.03
CA THR A 225 -16.39 14.35 -6.68
C THR A 225 -16.27 14.34 -5.15
N ILE A 226 -15.46 13.42 -4.63
CA ILE A 226 -15.28 13.23 -3.19
C ILE A 226 -13.90 13.76 -2.83
N ALA A 227 -13.85 14.75 -1.93
CA ALA A 227 -12.58 15.24 -1.40
C ALA A 227 -11.92 14.15 -0.55
N ASP A 228 -10.62 13.95 -0.74
CA ASP A 228 -9.83 12.96 0.00
C ASP A 228 -8.37 13.43 0.12
N GLN A 229 -7.52 12.65 0.78
CA GLN A 229 -6.08 12.89 0.91
C GLN A 229 -5.30 11.65 0.43
N LEU A 230 -4.12 11.88 -0.16
CA LEU A 230 -3.18 10.81 -0.48
C LEU A 230 -1.73 11.25 -0.20
N SER A 231 -0.90 10.30 0.20
CA SER A 231 0.55 10.48 0.36
C SER A 231 1.20 10.62 -1.03
N LEU A 232 1.53 11.86 -1.42
CA LEU A 232 1.97 12.21 -2.76
C LEU A 232 3.19 13.14 -2.74
N ALA A 233 4.06 12.98 -3.74
CA ALA A 233 5.13 13.93 -4.01
C ALA A 233 4.59 15.31 -4.43
N SER A 234 5.45 16.33 -4.45
CA SER A 234 5.07 17.71 -4.82
C SER A 234 4.45 17.82 -6.23
N SER A 235 4.96 17.06 -7.19
CA SER A 235 4.37 16.88 -8.53
C SER A 235 4.30 15.39 -8.89
N LYS A 236 3.73 15.04 -10.05
CA LYS A 236 3.66 13.64 -10.52
C LYS A 236 5.00 13.12 -11.04
N GLU A 237 5.86 14.03 -11.47
CA GLU A 237 7.15 13.76 -12.10
C GLU A 237 8.27 13.63 -11.06
N PHE A 238 8.13 14.32 -9.93
CA PHE A 238 9.15 14.43 -8.89
C PHE A 238 9.66 13.04 -8.46
N ALA A 239 10.89 12.69 -8.84
CA ALA A 239 11.55 11.41 -8.54
C ALA A 239 10.64 10.17 -8.70
N ALA A 240 9.68 10.20 -9.63
CA ALA A 240 8.51 9.32 -9.59
C ALA A 240 8.86 7.81 -9.59
N PRO A 241 9.80 7.32 -10.43
CA PRO A 241 10.14 5.90 -10.43
C PRO A 241 10.86 5.43 -9.15
N LEU A 242 11.55 6.33 -8.46
CA LEU A 242 12.23 6.02 -7.20
C LEU A 242 11.24 6.01 -6.03
N LEU A 243 10.46 7.09 -5.88
CA LEU A 243 9.49 7.22 -4.78
C LEU A 243 8.38 6.18 -4.88
N GLY A 244 7.92 5.92 -6.11
CA GLY A 244 6.78 5.06 -6.36
C GLY A 244 5.45 5.66 -5.92
N SER A 245 4.44 4.81 -5.81
CA SER A 245 3.05 5.21 -5.64
C SER A 245 2.38 4.54 -4.44
N VAL A 246 1.28 5.15 -3.99
CA VAL A 246 0.31 4.54 -3.07
C VAL A 246 -1.00 4.30 -3.81
N GLY A 247 -1.64 3.18 -3.53
CA GLY A 247 -2.90 2.80 -4.15
C GLY A 247 -3.60 1.72 -3.36
N ALA A 248 -4.76 1.29 -3.85
CA ALA A 248 -5.48 0.17 -3.26
C ALA A 248 -4.63 -1.11 -3.32
N ALA A 249 -4.66 -1.89 -2.24
CA ALA A 249 -3.92 -3.14 -2.13
C ALA A 249 -4.33 -4.14 -3.22
N THR A 250 -3.34 -4.71 -3.90
CA THR A 250 -3.56 -5.82 -4.83
C THR A 250 -3.75 -7.12 -4.05
N ALA A 251 -4.36 -8.13 -4.69
CA ALA A 251 -4.53 -9.45 -4.06
C ALA A 251 -3.18 -10.07 -3.65
N GLU A 252 -2.13 -9.85 -4.43
CA GLU A 252 -0.77 -10.31 -4.14
C GLU A 252 -0.19 -9.62 -2.90
N LEU A 253 -0.33 -8.29 -2.77
CA LEU A 253 0.13 -7.56 -1.59
C LEU A 253 -0.61 -8.02 -0.34
N VAL A 254 -1.93 -8.21 -0.42
CA VAL A 254 -2.74 -8.75 0.69
C VAL A 254 -2.21 -10.13 1.11
N GLN A 255 -2.01 -11.05 0.15
CA GLN A 255 -1.54 -12.40 0.43
C GLN A 255 -0.14 -12.42 1.07
N ASN A 256 0.77 -11.59 0.58
CA ASN A 256 2.17 -11.54 1.04
C ASN A 256 2.34 -10.73 2.34
N SER A 257 1.32 -9.98 2.77
CA SER A 257 1.40 -9.11 3.95
C SER A 257 1.37 -9.84 5.30
N GLY A 258 1.09 -11.15 5.31
CA GLY A 258 0.91 -11.89 6.57
C GLY A 258 -0.29 -11.42 7.39
N GLY A 259 -1.30 -10.81 6.75
CA GLY A 259 -2.49 -10.28 7.40
C GLY A 259 -2.41 -8.80 7.79
N ARG A 260 -1.28 -8.13 7.53
CA ARG A 260 -1.11 -6.69 7.79
C ARG A 260 -1.93 -5.80 6.86
N ILE A 261 -2.17 -6.24 5.63
CA ILE A 261 -2.90 -5.48 4.61
C ILE A 261 -4.18 -6.24 4.25
N ALA A 262 -5.32 -5.57 4.32
CA ALA A 262 -6.62 -6.09 3.93
C ALA A 262 -7.03 -5.62 2.51
N PRO A 263 -7.95 -6.33 1.83
CA PRO A 263 -8.50 -5.88 0.57
C PRO A 263 -9.18 -4.51 0.70
N GLY A 264 -8.75 -3.55 -0.12
CA GLY A 264 -9.28 -2.19 -0.13
C GLY A 264 -8.43 -1.18 0.64
N ASP A 265 -7.47 -1.64 1.44
CA ASP A 265 -6.52 -0.78 2.14
C ASP A 265 -5.66 0.03 1.16
N LEU A 266 -5.26 1.23 1.57
CA LEU A 266 -4.26 2.01 0.84
C LEU A 266 -2.86 1.59 1.31
N THR A 267 -2.02 1.18 0.37
CA THR A 267 -0.66 0.70 0.62
C THR A 267 0.30 1.24 -0.43
N GLY A 268 1.60 1.24 -0.13
CA GLY A 268 2.63 1.42 -1.16
C GLY A 268 2.53 0.33 -2.22
N THR A 269 2.57 0.72 -3.50
CA THR A 269 2.42 -0.20 -4.64
C THR A 269 3.67 -0.28 -5.52
N SER A 270 4.60 0.67 -5.40
CA SER A 270 5.89 0.63 -6.08
C SER A 270 6.96 1.46 -5.34
N GLY A 271 8.22 1.38 -5.80
CA GLY A 271 9.32 2.23 -5.33
C GLY A 271 9.58 2.15 -3.83
N LEU A 272 10.03 3.28 -3.25
CA LEU A 272 10.23 3.42 -1.81
C LEU A 272 8.93 3.26 -1.02
N GLN A 273 7.80 3.72 -1.57
CA GLN A 273 6.50 3.57 -0.93
C GLN A 273 6.17 2.09 -0.64
N LEU A 274 6.39 1.19 -1.62
CA LEU A 274 6.18 -0.25 -1.42
C LEU A 274 7.25 -0.87 -0.52
N ARG A 275 8.53 -0.57 -0.77
CA ARG A 275 9.64 -1.19 -0.04
C ARG A 275 9.61 -0.90 1.45
N TYR A 276 9.24 0.34 1.82
CA TYR A 276 9.15 0.79 3.21
C TYR A 276 7.70 0.89 3.69
N ASP A 277 6.79 0.12 3.10
CA ASP A 277 5.37 0.23 3.40
C ASP A 277 5.06 0.01 4.87
N GLU A 278 5.65 -1.01 5.50
CA GLU A 278 5.46 -1.30 6.92
C GLU A 278 5.92 -0.13 7.82
N GLN A 279 7.06 0.49 7.48
CA GLN A 279 7.58 1.65 8.21
C GLN A 279 6.64 2.87 8.04
N LEU A 280 6.19 3.12 6.81
CA LEU A 280 5.41 4.32 6.47
C LEU A 280 3.94 4.23 6.88
N ALA A 281 3.33 3.05 6.77
CA ALA A 281 1.94 2.81 7.12
C ALA A 281 1.71 2.85 8.63
N GLY A 282 2.66 2.37 9.43
CA GLY A 282 2.44 2.21 10.87
C GLY A 282 1.55 1.00 11.17
N THR A 283 0.73 1.10 12.22
CA THR A 283 -0.16 0.03 12.65
C THR A 283 -1.58 0.52 12.75
N ASP A 284 -2.50 -0.22 12.12
CA ASP A 284 -3.92 0.06 12.14
C ASP A 284 -4.48 0.02 13.56
N GLY A 285 -5.39 0.95 13.83
CA GLY A 285 -6.27 0.93 14.98
C GLY A 285 -7.48 0.07 14.70
N THR A 286 -8.33 -0.11 15.70
CA THR A 286 -9.57 -0.88 15.53
C THR A 286 -10.69 -0.24 16.32
N THR A 287 -11.83 -0.05 15.68
CA THR A 287 -13.03 0.48 16.32
C THR A 287 -14.14 -0.57 16.30
N VAL A 288 -14.79 -0.77 17.44
CA VAL A 288 -16.05 -1.50 17.51
C VAL A 288 -17.19 -0.50 17.50
N LEU A 289 -18.10 -0.66 16.54
CA LEU A 289 -19.22 0.22 16.28
C LEU A 289 -20.54 -0.47 16.61
N ALA A 290 -21.48 0.26 17.19
CA ALA A 290 -22.89 -0.06 17.03
C ALA A 290 -23.39 0.57 15.73
N LYS A 291 -23.78 -0.26 14.77
CA LYS A 291 -24.19 0.16 13.41
C LYS A 291 -25.64 -0.21 13.14
N SER A 292 -26.41 0.73 12.63
CA SER A 292 -27.78 0.53 12.15
C SER A 292 -27.95 1.13 10.75
N LYS A 293 -29.20 1.20 10.27
CA LYS A 293 -29.55 1.91 9.04
C LYS A 293 -29.49 3.43 9.19
N SER A 294 -29.66 3.96 10.39
CA SER A 294 -29.73 5.42 10.65
C SER A 294 -28.36 6.02 10.98
N GLY A 295 -27.36 5.20 11.30
CA GLY A 295 -26.02 5.68 11.59
C GLY A 295 -25.15 4.66 12.29
N GLN A 296 -24.05 5.14 12.85
CA GLN A 296 -23.10 4.36 13.62
C GLN A 296 -22.55 5.17 14.80
N ARG A 297 -22.19 4.49 15.88
CA ARG A 297 -21.58 5.08 17.08
C ARG A 297 -20.47 4.19 17.61
N VAL A 298 -19.42 4.79 18.15
CA VAL A 298 -18.25 4.08 18.69
C VAL A 298 -18.58 3.51 20.07
N LEU A 299 -18.25 2.24 20.28
CA LEU A 299 -18.36 1.53 21.56
C LEU A 299 -16.99 1.29 22.20
N PHE A 300 -15.99 1.01 21.37
CA PHE A 300 -14.62 0.73 21.78
C PHE A 300 -13.66 1.14 20.67
N SER A 301 -12.48 1.61 21.04
CA SER A 301 -11.44 2.01 20.09
C SER A 301 -10.07 1.62 20.63
N ILE A 302 -9.24 1.12 19.73
CA ILE A 302 -7.80 0.99 19.87
C ILE A 302 -7.22 2.00 18.89
N ASP A 303 -6.49 2.98 19.41
CA ASP A 303 -5.92 4.04 18.58
C ASP A 303 -4.84 3.47 17.64
N PRO A 304 -4.80 3.92 16.37
CA PRO A 304 -3.75 3.53 15.45
C PRO A 304 -2.40 4.10 15.88
N VAL A 305 -1.32 3.44 15.47
CA VAL A 305 0.06 3.92 15.67
C VAL A 305 0.58 4.47 14.36
N VAL A 306 0.89 5.77 14.32
CA VAL A 306 1.43 6.42 13.12
C VAL A 306 2.78 5.81 12.71
N GLY A 307 2.99 5.72 11.39
CA GLY A 307 4.25 5.27 10.82
C GLY A 307 5.43 6.19 11.12
N GLN A 308 6.63 5.72 10.79
CA GLN A 308 7.88 6.46 10.95
C GLN A 308 8.34 7.07 9.61
N PRO A 309 8.70 8.36 9.56
CA PRO A 309 9.14 8.99 8.32
C PRO A 309 10.38 8.30 7.72
N LEU A 310 10.40 8.16 6.39
CA LEU A 310 11.57 7.67 5.66
C LEU A 310 12.47 8.84 5.27
N ARG A 311 13.68 8.89 5.80
CA ARG A 311 14.67 9.93 5.47
C ARG A 311 15.54 9.49 4.30
N THR A 312 15.60 10.31 3.27
CA THR A 312 16.42 10.14 2.07
C THR A 312 17.50 11.23 2.02
N THR A 313 18.44 11.10 1.08
CA THR A 313 19.46 12.12 0.84
C THR A 313 19.10 13.12 -0.26
N LEU A 314 17.92 12.97 -0.88
CA LEU A 314 17.50 13.80 -2.01
C LEU A 314 17.39 15.26 -1.56
N ASP A 315 18.04 16.16 -2.30
CA ASP A 315 17.79 17.59 -2.16
C ASP A 315 16.55 17.93 -2.99
N PRO A 316 15.45 18.40 -2.38
CA PRO A 316 14.22 18.59 -3.14
C PRO A 316 14.32 19.65 -4.24
N LYS A 317 15.19 20.66 -4.08
CA LYS A 317 15.38 21.68 -5.11
C LYS A 317 16.17 21.12 -6.27
N LEU A 318 17.28 20.42 -6.00
CA LEU A 318 18.09 19.82 -7.04
C LEU A 318 17.33 18.72 -7.80
N GLN A 319 16.54 17.92 -7.08
CA GLN A 319 15.66 16.92 -7.69
C GLN A 319 14.65 17.57 -8.63
N GLN A 320 13.98 18.63 -8.19
CA GLN A 320 13.02 19.35 -9.02
C GLN A 320 13.67 19.94 -10.28
N GLU A 321 14.87 20.52 -10.16
CA GLU A 321 15.62 21.02 -11.32
C GLU A 321 15.99 19.88 -12.29
N ALA A 322 16.45 18.74 -11.78
CA ALA A 322 16.79 17.58 -12.60
C ALA A 322 15.57 17.04 -13.36
N ASP A 323 14.42 16.89 -12.70
CA ASP A 323 13.18 16.45 -13.34
C ASP A 323 12.70 17.47 -14.40
N GLN A 324 12.81 18.78 -14.12
CA GLN A 324 12.46 19.83 -15.07
C GLN A 324 13.37 19.83 -16.31
N LEU A 325 14.67 19.61 -16.15
CA LEU A 325 15.61 19.51 -17.26
C LEU A 325 15.26 18.33 -18.18
N LEU A 326 14.95 17.17 -17.59
CA LEU A 326 14.60 15.98 -18.36
C LEU A 326 13.18 16.02 -18.94
N SER A 327 12.27 16.84 -18.40
CA SER A 327 10.88 16.96 -18.89
C SER A 327 10.77 17.33 -20.38
N ARG A 328 11.83 17.95 -20.94
CA ARG A 328 11.88 18.38 -22.34
C ARG A 328 12.65 17.40 -23.24
N VAL A 329 13.18 16.32 -22.68
CA VAL A 329 13.98 15.33 -23.41
C VAL A 329 13.06 14.20 -23.87
N GLY A 330 12.83 14.12 -25.18
CA GLY A 330 11.96 13.11 -25.79
C GLY A 330 12.48 11.67 -25.64
N PRO A 331 13.75 11.38 -25.97
CA PRO A 331 14.31 10.04 -25.78
C PRO A 331 14.38 9.62 -24.30
N PRO A 332 14.40 8.30 -23.99
CA PRO A 332 14.71 7.81 -22.66
C PRO A 332 15.99 8.45 -22.13
N SER A 333 15.90 9.10 -20.98
CA SER A 333 17.02 9.85 -20.38
C SER A 333 16.94 9.77 -18.85
N ALA A 334 18.09 9.90 -18.20
CA ALA A 334 18.17 9.91 -16.75
C ALA A 334 19.32 10.79 -16.27
N MET A 335 19.23 11.23 -15.02
CA MET A 335 20.24 12.03 -14.34
C MET A 335 20.35 11.58 -12.89
N VAL A 336 21.59 11.37 -12.45
CA VAL A 336 21.90 11.09 -11.04
C VAL A 336 22.94 12.11 -10.58
N ALA A 337 22.63 12.84 -9.50
CA ALA A 337 23.57 13.75 -8.85
C ALA A 337 24.02 13.14 -7.53
N ILE A 338 25.34 12.99 -7.35
CA ILE A 338 25.95 12.37 -6.17
C ILE A 338 26.84 13.40 -5.48
N LYS A 339 26.81 13.43 -4.15
CA LYS A 339 27.80 14.13 -3.32
C LYS A 339 28.98 13.19 -3.07
N PRO A 340 30.14 13.36 -3.75
CA PRO A 340 31.20 12.34 -3.70
C PRO A 340 31.80 12.14 -2.31
N SER A 341 31.81 13.18 -1.47
CA SER A 341 32.37 13.11 -0.12
C SER A 341 31.57 12.24 0.85
N THR A 342 30.30 11.94 0.55
CA THR A 342 29.44 11.15 1.44
C THR A 342 28.72 10.00 0.72
N GLY A 343 28.77 9.95 -0.61
CA GLY A 343 27.98 9.01 -1.42
C GLY A 343 26.48 9.32 -1.48
N ALA A 344 26.05 10.47 -0.93
CA ALA A 344 24.64 10.84 -0.91
C ALA A 344 24.11 11.10 -2.33
N LEU A 345 22.97 10.50 -2.67
CA LEU A 345 22.23 10.84 -3.90
C LEU A 345 21.40 12.08 -3.65
N LEU A 346 21.75 13.17 -4.31
CA LEU A 346 21.07 14.46 -4.18
C LEU A 346 19.91 14.59 -5.15
N ALA A 347 19.99 13.94 -6.31
CA ALA A 347 18.90 13.84 -7.28
C ALA A 347 18.98 12.53 -8.06
N VAL A 348 17.83 11.94 -8.38
CA VAL A 348 17.62 10.76 -9.21
C VAL A 348 16.40 11.01 -10.10
N ALA A 349 16.64 11.49 -11.32
CA ALA A 349 15.61 11.91 -12.25
C ALA A 349 15.54 10.98 -13.47
N ASN A 350 14.33 10.76 -13.98
CA ASN A 350 14.07 9.98 -15.19
C ASN A 350 13.19 10.82 -16.13
N GLY A 351 13.56 10.89 -17.41
CA GLY A 351 12.83 11.64 -18.42
C GLY A 351 11.54 10.95 -18.87
N PRO A 352 10.65 11.68 -19.57
CA PRO A 352 9.35 11.15 -19.98
C PRO A 352 9.45 10.00 -20.99
N GLY A 353 10.51 9.96 -21.81
CA GLY A 353 10.75 8.86 -22.75
C GLY A 353 11.07 7.50 -22.12
N THR A 354 11.05 7.39 -20.78
CA THR A 354 11.29 6.14 -20.06
C THR A 354 10.03 5.32 -19.81
N ASP A 355 8.86 5.83 -20.17
CA ASP A 355 7.56 5.21 -19.89
C ASP A 355 7.37 4.83 -18.40
N GLY A 356 7.94 5.65 -17.51
CA GLY A 356 7.87 5.46 -16.06
C GLY A 356 8.90 4.49 -15.48
N GLN A 357 9.83 3.96 -16.28
CA GLN A 357 10.88 3.07 -15.80
C GLN A 357 12.00 3.81 -15.05
N ASN A 358 12.53 3.17 -14.00
CA ASN A 358 13.68 3.68 -13.25
C ASN A 358 15.00 3.30 -13.93
N ILE A 359 15.34 3.97 -15.02
CA ILE A 359 16.61 3.73 -15.72
C ILE A 359 17.80 4.44 -15.04
N ALA A 360 17.54 5.44 -14.19
CA ALA A 360 18.58 6.20 -13.49
C ALA A 360 19.40 5.35 -12.53
N THR A 361 18.79 4.39 -11.84
CA THR A 361 19.47 3.54 -10.85
C THR A 361 19.51 2.07 -11.26
N TYR A 362 18.55 1.60 -12.05
CA TYR A 362 18.42 0.19 -12.42
C TYR A 362 18.62 -0.08 -13.92
N GLY A 363 18.83 0.98 -14.71
CA GLY A 363 19.05 0.88 -16.15
C GLY A 363 20.35 0.16 -16.49
N ARG A 364 20.28 -0.79 -17.43
CA ARG A 364 21.46 -1.53 -17.92
C ARG A 364 21.88 -0.98 -19.28
N TYR A 365 22.75 0.02 -19.26
CA TYR A 365 23.27 0.66 -20.46
C TYR A 365 24.77 0.51 -20.55
N ALA A 366 25.29 0.46 -21.78
CA ALA A 366 26.72 0.56 -21.98
C ALA A 366 27.21 1.90 -21.39
N PRO A 367 28.24 1.89 -20.53
CA PRO A 367 28.73 3.11 -19.87
C PRO A 367 29.34 4.13 -20.86
N GLY A 368 29.61 3.70 -22.10
CA GLY A 368 30.20 4.53 -23.13
C GLY A 368 31.58 5.05 -22.71
N SER A 369 31.91 6.27 -23.16
CA SER A 369 33.22 6.89 -22.88
C SER A 369 33.54 7.10 -21.41
N THR A 370 32.56 7.04 -20.50
CA THR A 370 32.84 7.13 -19.05
C THR A 370 33.69 5.94 -18.55
N PHE A 371 33.58 4.77 -19.21
CA PHE A 371 34.36 3.58 -18.87
C PHE A 371 35.86 3.73 -19.17
N LYS A 372 36.27 4.74 -19.94
CA LYS A 372 37.68 5.07 -20.15
C LYS A 372 38.41 5.35 -18.83
N MET A 373 37.72 5.81 -17.79
CA MET A 373 38.31 5.95 -16.46
C MET A 373 38.74 4.60 -15.86
N VAL A 374 37.97 3.53 -16.10
CA VAL A 374 38.32 2.16 -15.69
C VAL A 374 39.53 1.68 -16.46
N THR A 375 39.54 1.87 -17.78
CA THR A 375 40.69 1.52 -18.63
C THR A 375 41.95 2.30 -18.23
N ALA A 376 41.83 3.59 -17.95
CA ALA A 376 42.94 4.42 -17.49
C ALA A 376 43.50 3.91 -16.15
N LEU A 377 42.63 3.57 -15.19
CA LEU A 377 43.06 2.96 -13.92
C LEU A 377 43.82 1.65 -14.14
N ALA A 378 43.35 0.80 -15.05
CA ALA A 378 44.03 -0.44 -15.41
C ALA A 378 45.42 -0.17 -16.00
N LEU A 379 45.55 0.81 -16.89
CA LEU A 379 46.82 1.21 -17.50
C LEU A 379 47.81 1.76 -16.46
N LEU A 380 47.34 2.64 -15.56
CA LEU A 380 48.16 3.17 -14.47
C LEU A 380 48.67 2.04 -13.56
N ARG A 381 47.82 1.04 -13.24
CA ARG A 381 48.25 -0.16 -12.50
C ARG A 381 49.24 -1.03 -13.26
N ALA A 382 49.22 -0.98 -14.59
CA ALA A 382 50.19 -1.64 -15.46
C ALA A 382 51.50 -0.84 -15.63
N GLY A 383 51.65 0.30 -14.94
CA GLY A 383 52.87 1.11 -14.94
C GLY A 383 52.87 2.29 -15.91
N PHE A 384 51.73 2.62 -16.51
CA PHE A 384 51.60 3.88 -17.26
C PHE A 384 51.56 5.06 -16.28
N GLU A 385 52.02 6.20 -16.76
CA GLU A 385 51.91 7.50 -16.11
C GLU A 385 50.98 8.41 -16.93
N PRO A 386 50.43 9.50 -16.35
CA PRO A 386 49.63 10.47 -17.11
C PRO A 386 50.37 11.06 -18.32
N SER A 387 51.70 11.07 -18.31
CA SER A 387 52.61 11.53 -19.37
C SER A 387 52.95 10.44 -20.41
N SER A 388 52.64 9.17 -20.14
CA SER A 388 52.93 8.07 -21.06
C SER A 388 52.28 8.27 -22.42
N ARG A 389 53.00 7.95 -23.49
CA ARG A 389 52.52 8.11 -24.86
C ARG A 389 51.59 6.96 -25.26
N VAL A 390 50.46 7.31 -25.86
CA VAL A 390 49.48 6.42 -26.48
C VAL A 390 49.19 6.92 -27.90
N HIS A 391 48.71 6.04 -28.78
CA HIS A 391 48.47 6.39 -30.18
C HIS A 391 46.97 6.56 -30.45
N CYS A 392 46.58 7.79 -30.80
CA CYS A 392 45.22 8.15 -31.17
C CYS A 392 45.11 8.26 -32.69
N ASP A 393 44.78 7.14 -33.34
CA ASP A 393 44.53 7.09 -34.77
C ASP A 393 43.11 7.55 -35.11
N GLU A 394 42.87 7.89 -36.39
CA GLU A 394 41.52 8.22 -36.88
C GLU A 394 40.56 7.04 -36.70
N SER A 395 41.04 5.84 -37.02
CA SER A 395 40.35 4.57 -36.76
C SER A 395 41.33 3.46 -36.38
N ILE A 396 40.81 2.42 -35.74
CA ILE A 396 41.52 1.18 -35.41
C ILE A 396 40.64 -0.02 -35.72
N SER A 397 41.24 -1.10 -36.24
CA SER A 397 40.55 -2.36 -36.47
C SER A 397 40.95 -3.41 -35.43
N VAL A 398 39.97 -3.96 -34.71
CA VAL A 398 40.16 -5.06 -33.76
C VAL A 398 39.26 -6.21 -34.18
N ASP A 399 39.85 -7.39 -34.42
CA ASP A 399 39.14 -8.61 -34.84
C ASP A 399 38.18 -8.40 -36.03
N GLY A 400 38.60 -7.56 -37.00
CA GLY A 400 37.83 -7.25 -38.20
C GLY A 400 36.71 -6.22 -38.01
N LYS A 401 36.57 -5.65 -36.80
CA LYS A 401 35.66 -4.52 -36.54
C LYS A 401 36.44 -3.22 -36.46
N GLU A 402 36.01 -2.23 -37.24
CA GLU A 402 36.56 -0.88 -37.21
C GLU A 402 35.90 -0.04 -36.10
N PHE A 403 36.73 0.73 -35.39
CA PHE A 403 36.34 1.69 -34.37
C PHE A 403 36.97 3.05 -34.70
N ALA A 404 36.19 4.12 -34.56
CA ALA A 404 36.65 5.49 -34.79
C ALA A 404 36.32 6.40 -33.60
N ASN A 405 36.90 7.60 -33.60
CA ASN A 405 36.53 8.66 -32.68
C ASN A 405 35.18 9.30 -33.06
N TYR A 406 34.66 10.19 -32.21
CA TYR A 406 33.40 10.90 -32.52
C TYR A 406 33.57 11.83 -33.74
N PRO A 407 32.49 12.17 -34.47
CA PRO A 407 32.57 13.07 -35.62
C PRO A 407 33.22 14.41 -35.30
N ASP A 408 34.01 14.96 -36.22
CA ASP A 408 34.77 16.22 -36.03
C ASP A 408 35.82 16.18 -34.90
N TYR A 409 36.40 15.00 -34.66
CA TYR A 409 37.50 14.85 -33.71
C TYR A 409 38.69 15.76 -34.09
N PRO A 410 39.28 16.50 -33.13
CA PRO A 410 40.31 17.48 -33.45
C PRO A 410 41.58 16.82 -33.97
N ALA A 411 42.02 17.20 -35.17
CA ALA A 411 43.25 16.68 -35.79
C ALA A 411 44.50 16.92 -34.92
N SER A 412 44.50 17.98 -34.11
CA SER A 412 45.58 18.27 -33.14
C SER A 412 45.68 17.28 -31.99
N ALA A 413 44.65 16.44 -31.76
CA ALA A 413 44.63 15.40 -30.75
C ALA A 413 44.83 13.99 -31.35
N LEU A 414 45.27 13.89 -32.60
CA LEU A 414 45.65 12.63 -33.26
C LEU A 414 47.16 12.36 -33.16
N GLY A 415 47.54 11.11 -33.37
CA GLY A 415 48.94 10.67 -33.33
C GLY A 415 49.42 10.31 -31.92
N ALA A 416 50.71 10.57 -31.65
CA ALA A 416 51.35 10.21 -30.38
C ALA A 416 51.05 11.25 -29.28
N ILE A 417 49.95 11.05 -28.56
CA ILE A 417 49.50 11.91 -27.47
C ILE A 417 49.80 11.28 -26.11
N THR A 418 49.71 12.07 -25.04
CA THR A 418 49.80 11.58 -23.65
C THR A 418 48.50 10.91 -23.22
N LEU A 419 48.56 10.04 -22.21
CA LEU A 419 47.36 9.45 -21.60
C LEU A 419 46.41 10.54 -21.07
N THR A 420 46.95 11.64 -20.52
CA THR A 420 46.16 12.82 -20.12
C THR A 420 45.38 13.40 -21.29
N GLU A 421 46.03 13.63 -22.44
CA GLU A 421 45.39 14.15 -23.64
C GLU A 421 44.34 13.16 -24.20
N ALA A 422 44.62 11.86 -24.17
CA ALA A 422 43.68 10.83 -24.61
C ALA A 422 42.38 10.84 -23.79
N ILE A 423 42.46 11.04 -22.47
CA ILE A 423 41.28 11.19 -21.61
C ILE A 423 40.60 12.54 -21.83
N ALA A 424 41.36 13.64 -21.90
CA ALA A 424 40.82 14.99 -22.08
C ALA A 424 40.04 15.14 -23.39
N HIS A 425 40.51 14.52 -24.47
CA HIS A 425 39.83 14.49 -25.76
C HIS A 425 38.94 13.26 -25.96
N SER A 426 38.89 12.34 -24.99
CA SER A 426 38.09 11.11 -25.07
C SER A 426 38.41 10.25 -26.31
N CYS A 427 39.68 10.08 -26.64
CA CYS A 427 40.12 9.27 -27.79
C CYS A 427 39.70 7.80 -27.61
N ASN A 428 38.89 7.25 -28.50
CA ASN A 428 38.52 5.83 -28.51
C ASN A 428 39.70 4.95 -28.90
N THR A 429 40.36 5.28 -30.02
CA THR A 429 41.41 4.45 -30.62
C THR A 429 42.63 4.31 -29.73
N ALA A 430 43.00 5.36 -28.98
CA ALA A 430 44.07 5.32 -27.99
C ALA A 430 43.76 4.41 -26.80
N MET A 431 42.51 4.41 -26.32
CA MET A 431 42.12 3.55 -25.19
C MET A 431 41.99 2.08 -25.63
N ILE A 432 41.57 1.84 -26.87
CA ILE A 432 41.52 0.50 -27.48
C ILE A 432 42.94 -0.04 -27.69
N SER A 433 43.83 0.72 -28.35
CA SER A 433 45.20 0.28 -28.66
C SER A 433 46.06 0.06 -27.42
N ALA A 434 45.89 0.90 -26.39
CA ALA A 434 46.56 0.71 -25.12
C ALA A 434 46.07 -0.54 -24.36
N GLY A 435 44.86 -1.04 -24.68
CA GLY A 435 44.29 -2.25 -24.09
C GLY A 435 45.16 -3.49 -24.26
N ASP A 436 45.91 -3.61 -25.36
CA ASP A 436 46.84 -4.72 -25.63
C ASP A 436 47.99 -4.80 -24.61
N LYS A 437 48.22 -3.73 -23.84
CA LYS A 437 49.23 -3.68 -22.77
C LYS A 437 48.71 -4.22 -21.44
N LEU A 438 47.41 -4.47 -21.32
CA LEU A 438 46.79 -4.97 -20.11
C LEU A 438 46.82 -6.50 -20.06
N SER A 439 47.14 -7.05 -18.89
CA SER A 439 47.02 -8.50 -18.67
C SER A 439 45.55 -8.92 -18.67
N LYS A 440 45.28 -10.19 -19.00
CA LYS A 440 43.94 -10.78 -18.89
C LYS A 440 43.37 -10.53 -17.49
N GLY A 441 42.16 -9.98 -17.42
CA GLY A 441 41.47 -9.67 -16.16
C GLY A 441 41.84 -8.34 -15.49
N ALA A 442 42.85 -7.61 -15.96
CA ALA A 442 43.23 -6.32 -15.38
C ALA A 442 42.09 -5.28 -15.45
N LEU A 443 41.34 -5.28 -16.55
CA LEU A 443 40.19 -4.38 -16.72
C LEU A 443 39.06 -4.71 -15.75
N ALA A 444 38.72 -5.98 -15.59
CA ALA A 444 37.71 -6.44 -14.63
C ALA A 444 38.13 -6.12 -13.18
N GLN A 445 39.40 -6.29 -12.83
CA GLN A 445 39.92 -5.92 -11.50
C GLN A 445 39.91 -4.40 -11.27
N ALA A 446 40.21 -3.59 -12.29
CA ALA A 446 40.06 -2.14 -12.22
C ALA A 446 38.61 -1.74 -12.00
N ALA A 447 37.67 -2.33 -12.74
CA ALA A 447 36.25 -2.07 -12.62
C ALA A 447 35.72 -2.45 -11.23
N ALA A 448 36.04 -3.65 -10.75
CA ALA A 448 35.63 -4.14 -9.43
C ALA A 448 36.11 -3.21 -8.31
N SER A 449 37.34 -2.67 -8.41
CA SER A 449 37.85 -1.71 -7.42
C SER A 449 37.15 -0.35 -7.42
N LEU A 450 36.36 -0.06 -8.46
CA LEU A 450 35.51 1.12 -8.58
C LEU A 450 34.03 0.81 -8.29
N GLY A 451 33.73 -0.42 -7.83
CA GLY A 451 32.39 -0.84 -7.43
C GLY A 451 31.57 -1.57 -8.50
N PHE A 452 32.14 -1.82 -9.69
CA PHE A 452 31.42 -2.59 -10.71
C PHE A 452 31.24 -4.05 -10.30
N GLY A 453 30.03 -4.58 -10.47
CA GLY A 453 29.70 -5.98 -10.13
C GLY A 453 29.72 -6.28 -8.63
N VAL A 454 29.76 -5.26 -7.77
CA VAL A 454 29.65 -5.41 -6.32
C VAL A 454 28.23 -5.02 -5.91
N ASP A 455 27.45 -6.01 -5.47
CA ASP A 455 26.08 -5.77 -5.01
C ASP A 455 26.09 -5.07 -3.64
N HIS A 456 25.33 -3.98 -3.56
CA HIS A 456 25.06 -3.25 -2.32
C HIS A 456 23.55 -3.05 -2.15
N ASP A 457 23.03 -3.23 -0.94
CA ASP A 457 21.68 -2.80 -0.63
C ASP A 457 21.67 -1.30 -0.33
N LEU A 458 21.25 -0.49 -1.31
CA LEU A 458 21.10 0.96 -1.15
C LEU A 458 19.76 1.35 -0.50
N GLY A 459 18.92 0.38 -0.12
CA GLY A 459 17.56 0.66 0.28
C GLY A 459 16.62 0.91 -0.89
N PHE A 460 17.06 0.71 -2.13
CA PHE A 460 16.24 0.74 -3.34
C PHE A 460 16.91 -0.10 -4.45
N PRO A 461 16.16 -0.55 -5.46
CA PRO A 461 16.74 -1.30 -6.58
C PRO A 461 17.77 -0.48 -7.33
N ALA A 462 19.00 -0.99 -7.44
CA ALA A 462 20.07 -0.42 -8.22
C ALA A 462 20.87 -1.51 -8.93
N TYR A 463 21.47 -1.17 -10.07
CA TYR A 463 22.36 -2.05 -10.81
C TYR A 463 23.76 -1.47 -10.84
N PHE A 464 24.74 -2.23 -10.34
CA PHE A 464 26.14 -1.80 -10.23
C PHE A 464 27.01 -2.17 -11.43
N GLY A 465 26.42 -2.61 -12.54
CA GLY A 465 27.18 -3.01 -13.72
C GLY A 465 27.80 -4.40 -13.62
N GLU A 466 28.30 -4.89 -14.75
CA GLU A 466 29.08 -6.11 -14.90
C GLU A 466 30.17 -5.86 -15.96
N VAL A 467 31.29 -6.57 -15.89
CA VAL A 467 32.45 -6.38 -16.79
C VAL A 467 32.95 -7.71 -17.35
#